data_AF-A0A5B9QG25-F1
#
_entry.id   AF-A0A5B9QG25-F1
#
_cell.length_a   1.000
_cell.length_b   1.000
_cell.length_c   1.000
_cell.angle_alpha   90.00
_cell.angle_beta   90.00
_cell.angle_gamma   90.00
#
_symmetry.space_group_name_H-M   'P 1'
#
loop_
_entity.id
_entity.type
_entity.pdbx_description
1 polymer ?
#
loop_
_entity_poly.entity_id
_entity_poly.type
_entity_poly.pdbx_seq_one_letter_code
_entity_poly.pdbx_strand_id
1 'polypeptide(L)'
;MSLSHWSIADAKSKLSEVLNLAQQQPQIITRRNRQYVVLDGDEYQRLKGKTPSLKQLILHGPSLEGVKLERDQSPGREIEL
;
A
#
# COMPACT_ATOMS: atom_id res chain seq x y z
N MET A 1 7.25 16.51 -2.89
CA MET A 1 7.81 15.42 -2.06
C MET A 1 9.21 15.11 -2.54
N SER A 2 10.24 15.44 -1.77
CA SER A 2 11.64 15.14 -2.15
C SER A 2 12.03 13.75 -1.69
N LEU A 3 12.44 12.90 -2.63
CA LEU A 3 13.06 11.62 -2.31
C LEU A 3 14.36 11.86 -1.55
N SER A 4 14.51 11.27 -0.38
CA SER A 4 15.73 11.37 0.43
C SER A 4 16.80 10.46 -0.18
N HIS A 5 17.95 11.06 -0.50
CA HIS A 5 19.07 10.40 -1.17
C HIS A 5 20.20 10.12 -0.18
N TRP A 6 20.65 8.88 -0.15
CA TRP A 6 21.69 8.36 0.74
C TRP A 6 22.88 7.89 -0.09
N SER A 7 24.10 8.19 0.35
CA SER A 7 25.25 7.42 -0.12
C SER A 7 25.20 6.02 0.49
N ILE A 8 25.82 5.03 -0.15
CA ILE A 8 25.93 3.69 0.43
C ILE A 8 26.67 3.67 1.78
N ALA A 9 27.56 4.62 2.03
CA ALA A 9 28.27 4.72 3.30
C ALA A 9 27.34 5.22 4.41
N ASP A 10 26.59 6.28 4.14
CA ASP A 10 25.64 6.86 5.11
C ASP A 10 24.49 5.89 5.40
N ALA A 11 23.97 5.22 4.38
CA ALA A 11 22.92 4.23 4.56
C ALA A 11 23.36 3.05 5.45
N LYS A 12 24.66 2.69 5.43
CA LYS A 12 25.19 1.62 6.31
C LYS A 12 25.30 2.09 7.76
N SER A 13 25.79 3.31 7.99
CA SER A 13 25.95 3.84 9.35
C SER A 13 24.60 4.19 9.99
N LYS A 14 23.58 4.49 9.19
CA LYS A 14 22.26 4.94 9.62
C LYS A 14 21.12 4.04 9.13
N LEU A 15 21.36 2.73 9.02
CA LEU A 15 20.39 1.81 8.42
C LEU A 15 19.03 1.86 9.14
N SER A 16 19.01 1.95 10.47
CA SER A 16 17.76 2.05 11.23
C SER A 16 16.95 3.31 10.88
N GLU A 17 17.63 4.45 10.67
CA GLU A 17 17.00 5.70 10.24
C GLU A 17 16.43 5.57 8.83
N VAL A 18 17.20 4.98 7.91
CA VAL A 18 16.75 4.69 6.54
C VAL A 18 15.48 3.84 6.56
N LEU A 19 15.43 2.78 7.38
CA LEU A 19 14.25 1.91 7.48
C LEU A 19 13.05 2.63 8.10
N ASN A 20 13.25 3.45 9.13
CA ASN A 20 12.17 4.23 9.74
C ASN A 20 11.56 5.24 8.73
N LEU A 21 12.42 5.90 7.94
CA LEU A 21 11.95 6.81 6.90
C LEU A 21 11.29 6.07 5.73
N ALA A 22 11.76 4.85 5.41
CA ALA A 22 11.19 3.99 4.37
C ALA A 22 9.74 3.56 4.65
N GLN A 23 9.31 3.54 5.92
CA GLN A 23 7.91 3.31 6.29
C GLN A 23 6.98 4.44 5.83
N GLN A 24 7.50 5.67 5.70
CA GLN A 24 6.71 6.84 5.32
C GLN A 24 6.87 7.18 3.84
N GLN A 25 8.10 7.07 3.31
CA GLN A 25 8.41 7.39 1.93
C GLN A 25 9.61 6.60 1.40
N PRO A 26 9.66 6.28 0.10
CA PRO A 26 10.81 5.60 -0.51
C PRO A 26 12.13 6.33 -0.24
N GLN A 27 13.17 5.55 0.06
CA GLN A 27 14.54 6.06 0.24
C GLN A 27 15.39 5.62 -0.93
N ILE A 28 16.27 6.50 -1.43
CA ILE A 28 17.17 6.17 -2.53
C ILE A 28 18.58 6.02 -1.98
N ILE A 29 19.18 4.84 -2.15
CA ILE A 29 20.60 4.60 -1.86
C ILE A 29 21.38 4.62 -3.17
N THR A 30 22.40 5.45 -3.24
CA THR A 30 23.31 5.55 -4.39
C THR A 30 24.63 4.84 -4.10
N ARG A 31 25.02 3.92 -4.99
CA ARG A 31 26.32 3.25 -4.98
C ARG A 31 26.98 3.43 -6.33
N ARG A 32 28.04 4.26 -6.38
CA ARG A 32 28.68 4.69 -7.63
C ARG A 32 27.62 5.32 -8.55
N ASN A 33 27.45 4.81 -9.77
CA ASN A 33 26.51 5.34 -10.76
C ASN A 33 25.19 4.55 -10.79
N ARG A 34 24.83 3.85 -9.70
CA ARG A 34 23.59 3.08 -9.59
C ARG A 34 22.78 3.53 -8.38
N GLN A 35 21.47 3.60 -8.56
CA GLN A 35 20.49 3.90 -7.52
C GLN A 35 19.72 2.63 -7.14
N TYR A 36 19.41 2.51 -5.86
CA TYR A 36 18.64 1.45 -5.26
C TYR A 36 17.53 2.08 -4.43
N VAL A 37 16.32 1.52 -4.48
CA VAL A 37 15.18 2.04 -3.71
C VAL A 37 14.92 1.11 -2.53
N VAL A 38 14.82 1.67 -1.34
CA VAL A 38 14.36 0.99 -0.13
C VAL A 38 12.91 1.38 0.12
N LEU A 39 12.07 0.37 0.27
CA LEU A 39 10.65 0.47 0.53
C LEU A 39 10.31 -0.36 1.76
N ASP A 40 9.21 -0.01 2.43
CA ASP A 40 8.53 -0.94 3.31
C ASP A 40 8.14 -2.24 2.59
N GLY A 41 8.11 -3.34 3.33
CA GLY A 41 7.83 -4.67 2.78
C GLY A 41 6.42 -4.78 2.21
N ASP A 42 5.41 -4.24 2.91
CA ASP A 42 4.02 -4.29 2.49
C ASP A 42 3.77 -3.35 1.31
N GLU A 43 4.41 -2.18 1.30
CA GLU A 43 4.47 -1.28 0.14
C GLU A 43 4.95 -2.04 -1.11
N TYR A 44 6.06 -2.75 -0.98
CA TYR A 44 6.62 -3.52 -2.07
C TYR A 44 5.69 -4.65 -2.53
N GLN A 45 5.06 -5.39 -1.62
CA GLN A 45 4.09 -6.44 -2.02
C GLN A 45 2.86 -5.85 -2.73
N ARG A 46 2.37 -4.69 -2.26
CA ARG A 46 1.27 -3.97 -2.90
C ARG A 46 1.63 -3.52 -4.31
N LEU A 47 2.80 -2.90 -4.48
CA LEU A 47 3.32 -2.51 -5.81
C LEU A 47 3.54 -3.71 -6.73
N LYS A 48 3.89 -4.88 -6.16
CA LYS A 48 4.00 -6.14 -6.90
C LYS A 48 2.65 -6.71 -7.37
N GLY A 49 1.53 -6.09 -7.02
CA GLY A 49 0.20 -6.53 -7.44
C GLY A 49 -0.32 -7.73 -6.66
N LYS A 50 0.23 -8.04 -5.48
CA LYS A 50 -0.32 -9.09 -4.61
C LYS A 50 -1.51 -8.63 -3.76
N THR A 51 -1.88 -7.36 -3.84
CA THR A 51 -3.15 -6.89 -3.29
C THR A 51 -4.25 -7.20 -4.31
N PRO A 52 -5.27 -8.01 -3.95
CA PRO A 52 -6.36 -8.29 -4.85
C PRO A 52 -7.07 -6.97 -5.21
N SER A 53 -7.25 -6.71 -6.50
CA SER A 53 -8.08 -5.61 -6.98
C SER A 53 -9.50 -5.73 -6.41
N LEU A 54 -10.22 -4.61 -6.30
CA LEU A 54 -11.64 -4.63 -5.91
C LEU A 54 -12.45 -5.64 -6.75
N LYS A 55 -12.15 -5.73 -8.06
CA LYS A 55 -12.74 -6.72 -8.95
C LYS A 55 -12.43 -8.16 -8.51
N GLN A 56 -11.19 -8.46 -8.16
CA GLN A 56 -10.80 -9.79 -7.66
C GLN A 56 -11.47 -10.10 -6.32
N LEU A 57 -11.60 -9.12 -5.42
CA LEU A 57 -12.31 -9.28 -4.16
C LEU A 57 -13.80 -9.57 -4.35
N ILE A 58 -14.46 -8.88 -5.29
CA ILE A 58 -15.87 -9.12 -5.61
C ILE A 58 -16.04 -10.51 -6.26
N LEU A 59 -15.17 -10.87 -7.21
CA LEU A 59 -15.26 -12.16 -7.92
C LEU A 59 -14.95 -13.37 -7.03
N HIS A 60 -14.06 -13.22 -6.06
CA HIS A 60 -13.69 -14.28 -5.09
C HIS A 60 -14.30 -14.03 -3.71
N GLY A 61 -15.33 -13.20 -3.64
CA GLY A 61 -16.03 -12.89 -2.40
C GLY A 61 -16.80 -14.09 -1.85
N PRO A 62 -17.34 -13.98 -0.64
CA PRO A 62 -18.20 -15.01 -0.06
C PRO A 62 -19.40 -15.30 -0.96
N SER A 63 -19.94 -16.52 -0.87
CA SER A 63 -21.15 -16.91 -1.59
C SER A 63 -22.32 -15.97 -1.23
N LEU A 64 -23.12 -15.62 -2.23
CA LEU A 64 -24.37 -14.87 -2.05
C LEU A 64 -25.57 -15.78 -1.78
N GLU A 65 -25.34 -17.09 -1.63
CA GLU A 65 -26.38 -18.05 -1.29
C GLU A 65 -27.02 -17.71 0.06
N GLY A 66 -28.35 -17.64 0.09
CA GLY A 66 -29.11 -17.20 1.27
C GLY A 66 -29.22 -15.68 1.46
N VAL A 67 -28.56 -14.86 0.62
CA VAL A 67 -28.75 -13.41 0.62
C VAL A 67 -29.98 -13.04 -0.21
N LYS A 68 -30.90 -12.26 0.36
CA LYS A 68 -32.00 -11.66 -0.40
C LYS A 68 -31.44 -10.52 -1.26
N LEU A 69 -31.27 -10.77 -2.55
CA LEU A 69 -30.73 -9.80 -3.52
C LEU A 69 -31.80 -8.85 -4.09
N GLU A 70 -33.06 -9.02 -3.70
CA GLU A 70 -34.13 -8.12 -4.09
C GLU A 70 -33.90 -6.73 -3.50
N ARG A 71 -34.17 -5.70 -4.31
CA ARG A 71 -34.07 -4.32 -3.86
C ARG A 71 -35.10 -4.07 -2.77
N ASP A 72 -34.63 -3.68 -1.59
CA ASP A 72 -35.51 -3.20 -0.53
C ASP A 72 -36.22 -1.92 -1.00
N GLN A 73 -37.55 -1.94 -0.93
CA GLN A 73 -38.44 -0.84 -1.31
C GLN A 73 -38.76 0.07 -0.10
N SER A 74 -38.26 -0.27 1.08
CA SER A 74 -38.47 0.53 2.28
C SER A 74 -37.87 1.93 2.10
N PRO A 75 -38.56 2.98 2.59
CA PRO A 75 -37.99 4.32 2.58
C PRO A 75 -36.69 4.35 3.39
N GLY A 76 -35.75 5.19 2.95
CA GLY A 76 -34.50 5.41 3.67
C GLY A 76 -34.77 5.95 5.08
N ARG A 77 -33.81 5.74 5.98
CA ARG A 77 -33.89 6.27 7.35
C ARG A 77 -33.96 7.80 7.31
N GLU A 78 -34.81 8.40 8.14
CA GLU A 78 -34.77 9.84 8.37
C GLU A 78 -33.40 10.25 8.94
N ILE A 79 -32.75 11.21 8.28
CA ILE A 79 -31.48 11.81 8.69
C ILE A 79 -31.64 13.33 8.65
N GLU A 80 -31.31 13.97 9.76
CA GLU A 80 -31.18 15.42 9.84
C GLU A 80 -29.83 15.80 9.19
N LEU A 81 -29.87 16.72 8.21
CA LEU A 81 -28.71 17.24 7.47
C LEU A 81 -28.24 18.57 8.05
#